data_AF-A0A522J9Y4-F1
#
_entry.id   AF-A0A522J9Y4-F1
#
_cell.length_a   1.000
_cell.length_b   1.000
_cell.length_c   1.000
_cell.angle_alpha   90.00
_cell.angle_beta   90.00
_cell.angle_gamma   90.00
#
_symmetry.space_group_name_H-M   'P 1'
#
loop_
_entity.id
_entity.type
_entity.pdbx_description
1 polymer ?
#
loop_
_entity_poly.entity_id
_entity_poly.type
_entity_poly.pdbx_seq_one_letter_code
_entity_poly.pdbx_strand_id
1 'polypeptide(L)' 'MTAETLGSLDDGARHALAERIRGLLMAAAANAWDDARISGLCGDGGWEIAYAAMRDADLSTALSPGNIGKKAE' A
#
# COMPACT_ATOMS: atom_id res chain seq x y z
N MET A 1 1.11 -3.50 -15.19
CA MET A 1 2.50 -2.99 -15.36
C MET A 1 3.43 -4.21 -15.42
N THR A 2 4.35 -4.29 -16.37
CA THR A 2 5.25 -5.46 -16.51
C THR A 2 6.50 -5.30 -15.65
N ALA A 3 7.19 -6.41 -15.35
CA ALA A 3 8.45 -6.39 -14.60
C ALA A 3 9.54 -5.54 -15.28
N GLU A 4 9.57 -5.51 -16.63
CA GLU A 4 10.44 -4.61 -17.41
C GLU A 4 10.19 -3.13 -17.12
N THR A 5 8.93 -2.74 -16.84
CA THR A 5 8.56 -1.33 -16.59
C THR A 5 9.06 -0.85 -15.23
N LEU A 6 9.19 -1.75 -14.24
CA LEU A 6 9.77 -1.39 -12.93
C LEU A 6 11.29 -1.18 -13.02
N GLY A 7 11.97 -1.95 -13.88
CA GLY A 7 13.41 -1.83 -14.09
C GLY A 7 13.85 -0.53 -14.77
N SER A 8 12.95 0.15 -15.49
CA SER A 8 13.23 1.38 -16.23
C SER A 8 12.86 2.68 -15.50
N LEU A 9 12.33 2.61 -14.28
CA LEU A 9 12.01 3.80 -13.47
C LEU A 9 13.28 4.58 -13.11
N ASP A 10 13.19 5.90 -13.01
CA ASP A 10 14.24 6.70 -12.36
C ASP A 10 14.12 6.63 -10.82
N ASP A 11 15.12 7.15 -10.10
CA ASP A 11 15.15 7.10 -8.63
C ASP A 11 13.96 7.83 -7.99
N GLY A 12 13.52 8.95 -8.58
CA GLY A 12 12.37 9.71 -8.10
C GLY A 12 11.07 8.92 -8.26
N ALA A 13 10.87 8.30 -9.41
CA ALA A 13 9.72 7.46 -9.69
C ALA A 13 9.70 6.19 -8.82
N ARG A 14 10.87 5.58 -8.55
CA ARG A 14 11.01 4.47 -7.59
C ARG A 14 10.63 4.90 -6.18
N HIS A 15 11.13 6.04 -5.72
CA HIS A 15 10.81 6.56 -4.39
C HIS A 15 9.30 6.85 -4.27
N ALA A 16 8.70 7.54 -5.25
CA ALA A 16 7.27 7.82 -5.27
C ALA A 16 6.40 6.55 -5.28
N LEU A 17 6.84 5.49 -5.97
CA LEU A 17 6.20 4.18 -5.92
C LEU A 17 6.29 3.54 -4.53
N ALA A 18 7.46 3.55 -3.90
CA ALA A 18 7.65 3.01 -2.55
C ALA A 18 6.76 3.74 -1.53
N GLU A 19 6.70 5.06 -1.58
CA GLU A 19 5.86 5.87 -0.68
C GLU A 19 4.37 5.59 -0.87
N ARG A 20 3.92 5.37 -2.11
CA ARG A 20 2.53 4.98 -2.40
C ARG A 20 2.20 3.59 -1.87
N ILE A 21 3.07 2.60 -2.07
CA ILE A 21 2.90 1.25 -1.53
C ILE A 21 2.82 1.33 0.01
N ARG A 22 3.73 2.07 0.63
CA ARG A 22 3.73 2.28 2.09
C ARG A 22 2.41 2.90 2.56
N GLY A 23 1.93 3.94 1.88
CA GLY A 23 0.66 4.58 2.19
C GLY A 23 -0.54 3.62 2.12
N LEU A 24 -0.62 2.81 1.07
CA LEU A 24 -1.68 1.81 0.91
C LEU A 24 -1.68 0.78 2.04
N LEU A 25 -0.50 0.23 2.36
CA LEU A 25 -0.38 -0.78 3.42
C LEU A 25 -0.74 -0.19 4.80
N MET A 26 -0.27 1.02 5.11
CA MET A 26 -0.62 1.67 6.37
C MET A 26 -2.12 1.98 6.47
N ALA A 27 -2.75 2.42 5.37
CA ALA A 27 -4.19 2.66 5.34
C ALA A 27 -5.00 1.38 5.52
N ALA A 28 -4.62 0.29 4.84
CA ALA A 28 -5.25 -1.02 4.99
C ALA A 28 -5.18 -1.52 6.45
N ALA A 29 -4.00 -1.41 7.07
CA ALA A 29 -3.80 -1.79 8.47
C ALA A 29 -4.66 -0.97 9.43
N ALA A 30 -4.67 0.37 9.27
CA ALA A 30 -5.39 1.27 10.15
C ALA A 30 -6.91 1.03 10.09
N ASN A 31 -7.47 0.93 8.88
CA ASN A 31 -8.89 0.68 8.69
C ASN A 31 -9.31 -0.67 9.31
N ALA A 32 -8.54 -1.74 9.03
CA ALA A 32 -8.84 -3.06 9.55
C ALA A 32 -8.67 -3.16 11.08
N TRP A 33 -7.70 -2.45 11.65
CA TRP A 33 -7.55 -2.33 13.10
C TRP A 33 -8.77 -1.65 13.73
N ASP A 34 -9.21 -0.52 13.18
CA ASP A 34 -10.35 0.22 13.71
C ASP A 34 -11.64 -0.60 13.62
N ASP A 35 -11.87 -1.28 12.48
CA ASP A 35 -13.01 -2.18 12.30
C ASP A 35 -12.98 -3.35 13.30
N ALA A 36 -11.80 -3.96 13.51
CA ALA A 36 -11.62 -5.03 14.48
C ALA A 36 -11.90 -4.57 15.93
N ARG A 37 -11.44 -3.36 16.28
CA ARG A 37 -11.68 -2.74 17.60
C ARG A 37 -13.16 -2.43 17.82
N ILE A 38 -13.84 -1.89 16.81
CA ILE A 38 -15.29 -1.64 16.82
C ILE A 38 -16.05 -2.97 16.98
N SER A 39 -15.55 -4.04 16.38
CA SER A 39 -16.09 -5.40 16.49
C SER A 39 -15.78 -6.09 17.84
N GLY A 40 -15.09 -5.40 18.76
CA GLY A 40 -14.81 -5.89 20.10
C GLY A 40 -13.53 -6.71 20.26
N LEU A 41 -12.69 -6.81 19.22
CA LEU A 41 -11.41 -7.50 19.35
C LEU A 41 -10.44 -6.71 20.25
N CYS A 42 -9.75 -7.45 21.13
CA CYS A 42 -8.69 -6.90 21.97
C CYS A 42 -7.37 -6.81 21.18
N GLY A 43 -6.36 -6.16 21.79
CA GLY A 43 -5.09 -5.80 21.15
C GLY A 43 -4.57 -6.79 20.11
N ASP A 44 -4.17 -8.00 20.54
CA ASP A 44 -3.60 -9.01 19.63
C ASP A 44 -4.57 -9.43 18.52
N GLY A 45 -5.87 -9.60 18.84
CA GLY A 45 -6.89 -9.92 17.84
C GLY A 45 -7.08 -8.80 16.81
N GLY A 46 -7.02 -7.54 17.22
CA GLY A 46 -7.01 -6.40 16.29
C GLY A 46 -5.75 -6.37 15.43
N TRP A 47 -4.60 -6.74 16.00
CA TRP A 47 -3.32 -6.73 15.30
C TRP A 47 -3.28 -7.80 14.20
N GLU A 48 -3.78 -9.00 14.50
CA GLU A 48 -3.85 -10.09 13.52
C GLU A 48 -4.71 -9.71 12.31
N ILE A 49 -5.84 -9.04 12.53
CA ILE A 49 -6.72 -8.54 11.45
C ILE A 49 -6.02 -7.43 10.65
N ALA A 50 -5.37 -6.47 11.30
CA ALA A 50 -4.62 -5.42 10.62
C ALA A 50 -3.46 -5.98 9.78
N TYR A 51 -2.75 -6.99 10.30
CA TYR A 51 -1.68 -7.68 9.58
C TYR A 51 -2.20 -8.47 8.37
N ALA A 52 -3.30 -9.20 8.53
CA ALA A 52 -3.96 -9.89 7.42
C ALA A 52 -4.37 -8.90 6.32
N ALA A 53 -4.95 -7.75 6.68
CA ALA A 53 -5.33 -6.72 5.72
C ALA A 53 -4.13 -6.15 4.93
N MET A 54 -2.98 -5.95 5.57
CA MET A 54 -1.76 -5.57 4.84
C MET A 54 -1.29 -6.65 3.87
N ARG A 55 -1.38 -7.92 4.27
CA ARG A 55 -0.98 -9.06 3.45
C ARG A 55 -1.87 -9.23 2.22
N ASP A 56 -3.15 -8.92 2.36
CA ASP A 56 -4.17 -9.07 1.30
C ASP A 56 -4.41 -7.78 0.50
N ALA A 57 -3.70 -6.69 0.83
CA ALA A 57 -3.87 -5.39 0.18
C ALA A 57 -3.57 -5.45 -1.34
N ASP A 58 -4.49 -4.95 -2.16
CA ASP A 58 -4.31 -4.88 -3.60
C ASP A 58 -3.37 -3.72 -4.01
N LEU A 59 -2.15 -4.08 -4.37
CA LEU A 59 -1.12 -3.13 -4.83
C LEU A 59 -1.26 -2.73 -6.31
N SER A 60 -2.20 -3.31 -7.07
CA SER A 60 -2.42 -2.95 -8.49
C SER A 60 -2.75 -1.46 -8.67
N THR A 61 -3.41 -0.88 -7.67
CA THR A 61 -3.76 0.54 -7.59
C THR A 61 -2.53 1.44 -7.47
N ALA A 62 -1.53 1.04 -6.69
CA ALA A 62 -0.24 1.70 -6.71
C ALA A 62 0.40 1.52 -8.09
N LEU A 63 0.46 0.32 -8.64
CA LEU A 63 1.19 0.04 -9.89
C LEU A 63 0.56 0.65 -11.16
N SER A 64 -0.51 1.43 -11.05
CA SER A 64 -1.18 2.06 -12.19
C SER A 64 -0.36 3.24 -12.76
N PRO A 65 -0.03 3.21 -14.07
CA PRO A 65 0.92 4.15 -14.69
C PRO A 65 0.47 5.61 -14.69
N GLY A 66 -0.83 5.89 -14.57
CA GLY A 66 -1.37 7.26 -14.50
C GLY A 66 -0.93 8.06 -13.26
N ASN A 67 -0.29 7.42 -12.28
CA ASN A 67 0.08 8.02 -11.00
C ASN A 67 1.59 7.93 -10.70
N ILE A 68 2.41 7.49 -11.65
CA ILE A 68 3.86 7.32 -11.50
C ILE A 68 4.57 8.33 -12.41
N GLY A 69 4.62 9.59 -11.96
CA GLY A 69 5.54 10.63 -12.47
C GLY A 69 5.41 11.00 -13.94
N LYS A 70 4.58 12.02 -14.24
CA LYS A 70 4.97 12.98 -15.28
C LYS A 70 6.28 13.63 -14.81
N LYS A 71 7.35 13.60 -15.62
CA LYS A 71 8.49 14.50 -15.42
C LYS A 71 7.94 15.93 -15.42
N ALA A 72 8.23 16.69 -14.37
CA ALA A 72 8.17 18.14 -14.46
C ALA A 72 9.32 18.55 -15.39
N GLU A 73 8.96 19.04 -16.58
CA GLU A 73 9.86 19.73 -17.50
C GLU A 73 10.17 21.13 -16.97
#